data_AF-W0DQG6-F1
#
_entry.id   AF-W0DQG6-F1
#
_cell.length_a   1.000
_cell.length_b   1.000
_cell.length_c   1.000
_cell.angle_alpha   90.00
_cell.angle_beta   90.00
_cell.angle_gamma   90.00
#
_symmetry.space_group_name_H-M   'P 1'
#
loop_
_entity.id
_entity.type
_entity.pdbx_description
1 polymer ?
#
loop_
_entity_poly.entity_id
_entity_poly.type
_entity_poly.pdbx_seq_one_letter_code
_entity_poly.pdbx_strand_id
1 'polypeptide(L)'
;MRPHFKPYEIDQYVDDELDINERLAFEKNLQNDANAKEQVCVKRHIKAQISQHYKKISPLNSHTTQTVHLTHSKPNIIPSWRYIAAGLAGLLLGMMLNFSYPDQNHNTPIAQPSNKFVIHLDNNQQDKMVASLQKASQLLNQQPNTQVQIITNHEGIELFNAQNAMADEIITLVEQHQNLELIACRRTLERIGQEGKTFNLLPAVRVDEPAVDEVVKRLKSGWTFIKI
;
A
#
# COMPACT_ATOMS: atom_id res chain seq x y z
N MET A 1 -35.04 -17.40 -9.20
CA MET A 1 -34.18 -16.46 -8.46
C MET A 1 -33.18 -15.88 -9.43
N ARG A 2 -33.02 -14.55 -9.51
CA ARG A 2 -31.90 -13.97 -10.28
C ARG A 2 -30.60 -14.34 -9.55
N PRO A 3 -29.56 -14.83 -10.25
CA PRO A 3 -28.26 -15.01 -9.62
C PRO A 3 -27.78 -13.66 -9.10
N HIS A 4 -27.43 -13.59 -7.82
CA HIS A 4 -26.96 -12.36 -7.20
C HIS A 4 -25.43 -12.43 -7.11
N PHE A 5 -24.73 -11.58 -7.87
CA PHE A 5 -23.28 -11.43 -7.76
C PHE A 5 -22.92 -10.68 -6.48
N LYS A 6 -21.83 -11.06 -5.83
CA LYS A 6 -21.28 -10.23 -4.74
C LYS A 6 -20.76 -8.90 -5.31
N PRO A 7 -20.78 -7.80 -4.55
CA PRO A 7 -20.40 -6.45 -5.05
C PRO A 7 -19.05 -6.42 -5.80
N TYR A 8 -18.14 -7.21 -5.28
CA TYR A 8 -16.86 -7.70 -5.78
C TYR A 8 -16.59 -8.50 -7.05
N GLU A 9 -17.48 -9.46 -7.35
CA GLU A 9 -17.11 -10.70 -8.03
C GLU A 9 -16.79 -10.44 -9.50
N ILE A 10 -17.44 -9.42 -10.07
CA ILE A 10 -17.18 -8.96 -11.44
C ILE A 10 -15.76 -8.40 -11.56
N ASP A 11 -15.30 -7.59 -10.60
CA ASP A 11 -13.95 -7.02 -10.64
C ASP A 11 -12.89 -8.12 -10.55
N GLN A 12 -13.07 -9.06 -9.62
CA GLN A 12 -12.16 -10.19 -9.47
C GLN A 12 -12.12 -11.10 -10.70
N TYR A 13 -13.27 -11.33 -11.35
CA TYR A 13 -13.32 -12.08 -12.61
C TYR A 13 -12.62 -11.34 -13.76
N VAL A 14 -12.70 -10.01 -13.81
CA VAL A 14 -12.00 -9.18 -14.81
C VAL A 14 -10.49 -9.15 -14.53
N ASP A 15 -10.10 -9.29 -13.26
CA ASP A 15 -8.71 -9.29 -12.79
C ASP A 15 -8.04 -10.66 -12.70
N ASP A 16 -8.73 -11.72 -13.12
CA ASP A 16 -8.25 -13.11 -13.05
C ASP A 16 -7.89 -13.55 -11.60
N GLU A 17 -8.56 -12.97 -10.60
CA GLU A 17 -8.34 -13.23 -9.17
C GLU A 17 -9.24 -14.35 -8.60
N LEU A 18 -10.20 -14.86 -9.38
CA LEU A 18 -11.05 -15.98 -8.96
C LEU A 18 -10.31 -17.31 -9.14
N ASP A 19 -10.46 -18.21 -8.17
CA ASP A 19 -9.97 -19.58 -8.33
C ASP A 19 -10.76 -20.37 -9.40
N ILE A 20 -10.30 -21.57 -9.75
CA ILE A 20 -10.92 -22.38 -10.82
C ILE A 20 -12.39 -22.70 -10.53
N ASN A 21 -12.73 -23.06 -9.29
CA ASN A 21 -14.09 -23.43 -8.89
C ASN A 21 -14.99 -22.21 -8.81
N GLU A 22 -14.49 -21.12 -8.24
CA GLU A 22 -15.17 -19.82 -8.19
C GLU A 22 -15.45 -19.30 -9.60
N ARG A 23 -14.49 -19.40 -10.51
CA ARG A 23 -14.64 -18.96 -11.89
C ARG A 23 -15.71 -19.76 -12.63
N LEU A 24 -15.73 -21.09 -12.46
CA LEU A 24 -16.78 -21.95 -13.06
C LEU A 24 -18.16 -21.60 -12.51
N ALA A 25 -18.29 -21.38 -11.21
CA ALA A 25 -19.54 -20.97 -10.58
C ALA A 25 -20.00 -19.58 -11.07
N PHE A 26 -19.06 -18.63 -11.16
CA PHE A 26 -19.31 -17.30 -11.68
C PHE A 26 -19.78 -17.35 -13.14
N GLU A 27 -19.09 -18.09 -14.02
CA GLU A 27 -19.46 -18.21 -15.44
C GLU A 27 -20.83 -18.85 -15.64
N LYS A 28 -21.18 -19.85 -14.83
CA LYS A 28 -22.52 -20.46 -14.82
C LYS A 28 -23.60 -19.44 -14.45
N ASN A 29 -23.35 -18.61 -13.45
CA ASN A 29 -24.27 -17.55 -13.05
C ASN A 29 -24.35 -16.44 -14.11
N LEU A 30 -23.20 -16.07 -14.69
CA LEU A 30 -23.07 -15.06 -15.74
C LEU A 30 -23.91 -15.39 -16.96
N GLN A 31 -24.04 -16.67 -17.33
CA GLN A 31 -24.86 -17.10 -18.48
C GLN A 31 -26.32 -16.59 -18.40
N ASN A 32 -26.86 -16.41 -17.21
CA ASN A 32 -28.26 -16.05 -16.99
C ASN A 32 -28.48 -14.57 -16.63
N ASP A 33 -27.42 -13.74 -16.63
CA ASP A 33 -27.51 -12.33 -16.28
C ASP A 33 -26.91 -11.44 -17.38
N ALA A 34 -27.79 -10.80 -18.16
CA ALA A 34 -27.38 -9.92 -19.25
C ALA A 34 -26.68 -8.64 -18.75
N ASN A 35 -27.06 -8.12 -17.58
CA ASN A 35 -26.47 -6.91 -17.03
C ASN A 35 -25.05 -7.19 -16.53
N ALA A 36 -24.84 -8.30 -15.83
CA ALA A 36 -23.50 -8.72 -15.41
C ALA A 36 -22.58 -9.02 -16.60
N LYS A 37 -23.11 -9.63 -17.68
CA LYS A 37 -22.36 -9.82 -18.93
C LYS A 37 -21.89 -8.49 -19.53
N GLU A 38 -22.78 -7.51 -19.59
CA GLU A 38 -22.46 -6.17 -20.08
C GLU A 38 -21.38 -5.50 -19.22
N GLN A 39 -21.51 -5.55 -17.90
CA GLN A 39 -20.50 -5.00 -16.98
C GLN A 39 -19.13 -5.64 -17.17
N VAL A 40 -19.05 -6.98 -17.27
CA VAL A 40 -17.79 -7.69 -17.56
C VAL A 40 -17.19 -7.23 -18.88
N CYS A 41 -18.00 -7.08 -19.93
CA CYS A 41 -17.56 -6.63 -21.24
C CYS A 41 -16.95 -5.22 -21.19
N VAL A 42 -17.66 -4.27 -20.58
CA VAL A 42 -17.21 -2.88 -20.42
C VAL A 42 -15.90 -2.82 -19.64
N LYS A 43 -15.82 -3.50 -18.49
CA LYS A 43 -14.61 -3.48 -17.65
C LYS A 43 -13.40 -4.09 -18.35
N ARG A 44 -13.58 -5.22 -19.06
CA ARG A 44 -12.50 -5.82 -19.89
C ARG A 44 -12.04 -4.89 -21.00
N HIS A 45 -12.97 -4.17 -21.65
CA HIS A 45 -12.62 -3.21 -22.69
C HIS A 45 -11.74 -2.07 -22.13
N ILE A 46 -12.15 -1.47 -21.01
CA ILE A 46 -11.40 -0.39 -20.35
C ILE A 46 -10.00 -0.89 -19.94
N LYS A 47 -9.91 -2.06 -19.31
CA LYS A 47 -8.64 -2.67 -18.91
C LYS A 47 -7.70 -2.88 -20.10
N ALA A 48 -8.24 -3.35 -21.23
CA ALA A 48 -7.48 -3.52 -22.45
C ALA A 48 -6.97 -2.18 -23.01
N GLN A 49 -7.80 -1.14 -23.02
CA GLN A 49 -7.40 0.22 -23.44
C GLN A 49 -6.26 0.76 -22.56
N ILE A 50 -6.43 0.70 -21.24
CA ILE A 50 -5.40 1.15 -20.29
C ILE A 50 -4.09 0.39 -20.52
N SER A 51 -4.14 -0.94 -20.60
CA SER A 51 -2.94 -1.76 -20.83
C SER A 51 -2.19 -1.36 -22.11
N GLN A 52 -2.91 -1.07 -23.19
CA GLN A 52 -2.31 -0.61 -24.45
C GLN A 52 -1.59 0.73 -24.31
N HIS A 53 -2.12 1.66 -23.52
CA HIS A 53 -1.50 2.96 -23.29
C HIS A 53 -0.26 2.86 -22.40
N TYR A 54 -0.31 2.05 -21.34
CA TYR A 54 0.82 1.90 -20.42
C TYR A 54 2.01 1.18 -21.04
N LYS A 55 1.80 0.29 -22.02
CA LYS A 55 2.90 -0.35 -22.79
C LYS A 55 3.76 0.65 -23.57
N LYS A 56 3.28 1.87 -23.83
CA LYS A 56 3.99 2.90 -24.59
C LYS A 56 4.86 3.81 -23.71
N ILE A 57 4.76 3.68 -22.40
CA ILE A 57 5.52 4.49 -21.46
C ILE A 57 6.83 3.75 -21.20
N SER A 58 7.95 4.29 -21.67
CA SER A 58 9.26 3.81 -21.26
C SER A 58 9.44 4.09 -19.76
N PRO A 59 9.88 3.12 -18.95
CA PRO A 59 10.17 3.38 -17.55
C PRO A 59 11.21 4.49 -17.46
N LEU A 60 11.02 5.44 -16.53
CA LEU A 60 12.06 6.38 -16.17
C LEU A 60 13.29 5.55 -15.79
N ASN A 61 14.42 5.81 -16.44
CA ASN A 61 15.69 5.18 -16.10
C ASN A 61 15.88 5.38 -14.59
N SER A 62 15.81 4.29 -13.83
CA SER A 62 16.16 4.30 -12.41
C SER A 62 17.56 4.90 -12.34
N HIS A 63 17.70 6.08 -11.75
CA HIS A 63 18.99 6.67 -11.49
C HIS A 63 19.76 5.66 -10.65
N THR A 64 20.71 4.96 -11.30
CA THR A 64 21.70 4.13 -10.65
C THR A 64 22.28 4.98 -9.54
N THR A 65 22.09 4.53 -8.30
CA THR A 65 22.73 5.11 -7.13
C THR A 65 24.23 5.10 -7.40
N GLN A 66 24.77 6.27 -7.75
CA GLN A 66 26.20 6.44 -7.92
C GLN A 66 26.80 6.25 -6.53
N THR A 67 27.47 5.13 -6.34
CA THR A 67 28.34 4.90 -5.20
C THR A 67 29.48 5.90 -5.29
N VAL A 68 29.39 6.98 -4.52
CA VAL A 68 30.47 7.95 -4.38
C VAL A 68 31.57 7.27 -3.57
N HIS A 69 32.55 6.69 -4.27
CA HIS A 69 33.82 6.28 -3.67
C HIS A 69 34.60 7.54 -3.29
N LEU A 70 34.60 7.87 -1.99
CA LEU A 70 35.49 8.88 -1.42
C LEU A 70 36.93 8.35 -1.43
N THR A 71 37.68 8.71 -2.47
CA THR A 71 39.13 8.49 -2.48
C THR A 71 39.81 9.52 -1.58
N HIS A 72 40.36 9.05 -0.47
CA HIS A 72 41.13 9.85 0.47
C HIS A 72 42.51 10.22 -0.13
N SER A 73 42.62 11.38 -0.78
CA SER A 73 43.90 11.92 -1.22
C SER A 73 44.51 12.80 -0.11
N LYS A 74 45.82 12.63 0.13
CA LYS A 74 46.61 13.33 1.15
C LYS A 74 46.71 14.84 0.86
N PRO A 75 46.86 15.70 1.88
CA PRO A 75 46.88 17.15 1.70
C PRO A 75 48.27 17.59 1.23
N ASN A 76 48.37 18.15 0.03
CA ASN A 76 49.53 18.93 -0.39
C ASN A 76 49.26 20.42 -0.15
N ILE A 77 50.11 21.01 0.67
CA ILE A 77 50.21 22.44 0.94
C ILE A 77 50.83 23.12 -0.29
N ILE A 78 50.07 23.94 -1.03
CA ILE A 78 50.58 24.83 -2.09
C ILE A 78 49.79 26.16 -2.06
N PRO A 79 50.45 27.34 -2.23
CA PRO A 79 50.05 28.60 -1.60
C PRO A 79 48.99 29.44 -2.34
N SER A 80 48.38 30.29 -1.54
CA SER A 80 47.31 31.25 -1.81
C SER A 80 47.73 32.40 -2.73
N TRP A 81 47.45 32.31 -4.04
CA TRP A 81 47.30 33.54 -4.86
C TRP A 81 46.53 33.42 -6.19
N ARG A 82 45.89 32.30 -6.52
CA ARG A 82 45.23 32.15 -7.84
C ARG A 82 43.79 31.65 -7.80
N TYR A 83 42.90 32.29 -7.03
CA TYR A 83 41.45 32.14 -7.25
C TYR A 83 40.68 33.44 -6.94
N ILE A 84 41.01 34.52 -7.66
CA ILE A 84 40.11 35.67 -7.83
C ILE A 84 39.78 35.75 -9.32
N ALA A 85 39.02 34.78 -9.85
CA ALA A 85 38.49 34.84 -11.22
C ALA A 85 37.35 33.85 -11.53
N ALA A 86 36.69 33.24 -10.53
CA ALA A 86 35.57 32.31 -10.78
C ALA A 86 34.40 32.47 -9.79
N GLY A 87 34.28 33.63 -9.14
CA GLY A 87 33.22 33.90 -8.15
C GLY A 87 31.99 34.63 -8.68
N LEU A 88 31.98 35.10 -9.94
CA LEU A 88 30.94 36.02 -10.42
C LEU A 88 29.96 35.43 -11.45
N ALA A 89 30.23 34.24 -12.02
CA ALA A 89 29.29 33.62 -12.97
C ALA A 89 28.17 32.80 -12.31
N GLY A 90 28.39 32.29 -11.09
CA GLY A 90 27.39 31.47 -10.38
C GLY A 90 26.28 32.25 -9.67
N LEU A 91 26.54 33.51 -9.29
CA LEU A 91 25.58 34.33 -8.53
C LEU A 91 24.48 34.96 -9.40
N LEU A 92 24.71 35.15 -10.70
CA LEU A 92 23.70 35.70 -11.61
C LEU A 92 22.63 34.68 -12.02
N LEU A 93 22.94 33.37 -12.00
CA LEU A 93 21.95 32.33 -12.31
C LEU A 93 21.07 31.97 -11.10
N GLY A 94 21.52 32.24 -9.87
CA GLY A 94 20.71 32.05 -8.65
C GLY A 94 19.68 33.17 -8.41
N MET A 95 19.88 34.36 -8.99
CA MET A 95 19.00 35.51 -8.77
C MET A 95 17.83 35.59 -9.76
N MET A 96 17.87 34.87 -10.89
CA MET A 96 16.77 34.81 -11.87
C MET A 96 15.75 33.69 -11.62
N LEU A 97 15.90 32.87 -10.58
CA LEU A 97 14.87 31.90 -10.15
C LEU A 97 13.98 32.42 -9.01
N ASN A 98 14.14 33.69 -8.59
CA ASN A 98 13.20 34.38 -7.72
C ASN A 98 12.12 35.13 -8.52
N PHE A 99 11.64 34.54 -9.62
CA PHE A 99 10.37 34.95 -10.20
C PHE A 99 9.26 34.42 -9.31
N SER A 100 8.66 35.36 -8.57
CA SER A 100 7.35 35.34 -7.95
C SER A 100 6.47 34.16 -8.34
N TYR A 101 6.50 33.11 -7.52
CA TYR A 101 5.32 32.27 -7.40
C TYR A 101 4.23 33.13 -6.78
N PRO A 102 3.05 33.28 -7.42
CA PRO A 102 1.92 33.84 -6.71
C PRO A 102 1.68 32.95 -5.50
N ASP A 103 1.65 33.58 -4.34
CA ASP A 103 1.15 33.00 -3.10
C ASP A 103 -0.30 32.57 -3.37
N GLN A 104 -0.44 31.34 -3.90
CA GLN A 104 -1.71 30.66 -3.88
C GLN A 104 -1.95 30.34 -2.42
N ASN A 105 -2.64 31.28 -1.77
CA ASN A 105 -3.59 31.03 -0.70
C ASN A 105 -4.61 29.99 -1.21
N HIS A 106 -4.14 28.77 -1.44
CA HIS A 106 -4.93 27.61 -1.20
C HIS A 106 -5.12 27.61 0.30
N ASN A 107 -6.25 28.18 0.73
CA ASN A 107 -7.06 27.55 1.74
C ASN A 107 -7.41 26.13 1.25
N THR A 108 -6.41 25.25 1.11
CA THR A 108 -6.62 23.85 1.42
C THR A 108 -7.08 23.90 2.86
N PRO A 109 -8.30 23.47 3.19
CA PRO A 109 -8.59 23.19 4.59
C PRO A 109 -7.44 22.29 5.02
N ILE A 110 -6.67 22.75 6.02
CA ILE A 110 -5.67 21.90 6.68
C ILE A 110 -6.48 20.67 7.04
N ALA A 111 -6.27 19.59 6.28
CA ALA A 111 -6.95 18.33 6.51
C ALA A 111 -6.53 17.99 7.93
N GLN A 112 -7.48 18.12 8.85
CA GLN A 112 -7.24 17.92 10.26
C GLN A 112 -6.55 16.56 10.35
N PRO A 113 -5.36 16.47 10.96
CA PRO A 113 -4.57 15.26 10.91
C PRO A 113 -5.47 14.10 11.33
N SER A 114 -5.70 13.15 10.42
CA SER A 114 -6.63 12.08 10.71
C SER A 114 -6.01 11.22 11.80
N ASN A 115 -6.70 11.05 12.91
CA ASN A 115 -6.23 10.16 13.96
C ASN A 115 -6.69 8.72 13.71
N LYS A 116 -6.87 8.33 12.44
CA LYS A 116 -7.39 7.01 12.06
C LYS A 116 -6.64 6.53 10.82
N PHE A 117 -5.96 5.40 10.94
CA PHE A 117 -5.07 4.87 9.91
C PHE A 117 -5.39 3.42 9.62
N VAL A 118 -5.43 3.08 8.34
CA VAL A 118 -5.53 1.70 7.88
C VAL A 118 -4.24 1.37 7.11
N ILE A 119 -3.48 0.43 7.65
CA ILE A 119 -2.26 -0.13 7.09
C ILE A 119 -2.65 -1.41 6.37
N HIS A 120 -2.31 -1.51 5.09
CA HIS A 120 -2.56 -2.68 4.27
C HIS A 120 -1.25 -3.36 3.92
N LEU A 121 -1.19 -4.67 4.20
CA LEU A 121 -0.06 -5.55 3.91
C LEU A 121 -0.53 -6.73 3.06
N ASP A 122 0.07 -6.91 1.89
CA ASP A 122 -0.34 -7.93 0.90
C ASP A 122 0.68 -9.04 0.64
N ASN A 123 1.87 -8.96 1.24
CA ASN A 123 2.97 -9.88 1.01
C ASN A 123 3.66 -10.28 2.34
N ASN A 124 4.40 -11.39 2.32
CA ASN A 124 5.10 -11.92 3.50
C ASN A 124 6.59 -11.52 3.56
N GLN A 125 7.02 -10.45 2.86
CA GLN A 125 8.41 -10.03 2.91
C GLN A 125 8.74 -9.52 4.33
N GLN A 126 9.81 -10.04 4.92
CA GLN A 126 10.15 -9.78 6.32
C GLN A 126 10.30 -8.27 6.64
N ASP A 127 10.95 -7.53 5.75
CA ASP A 127 11.14 -6.08 5.86
C ASP A 127 9.80 -5.33 5.86
N LYS A 128 8.84 -5.75 5.04
CA LYS A 128 7.50 -5.15 4.98
C LYS A 128 6.63 -5.50 6.18
N MET A 129 6.73 -6.73 6.67
CA MET A 129 6.06 -7.13 7.92
C MET A 129 6.57 -6.30 9.10
N VAL A 130 7.89 -6.14 9.23
CA VAL A 130 8.51 -5.28 10.26
C VAL A 130 8.09 -3.83 10.08
N ALA A 131 8.15 -3.30 8.85
CA ALA A 131 7.73 -1.93 8.56
C ALA A 131 6.27 -1.66 8.93
N SER A 132 5.38 -2.65 8.75
CA SER A 132 3.97 -2.56 9.12
C SER A 132 3.77 -2.41 10.62
N LEU A 133 4.46 -3.22 11.43
CA LEU A 133 4.40 -3.14 12.89
C LEU A 133 5.04 -1.85 13.42
N GLN A 134 6.21 -1.48 12.89
CA GLN A 134 6.88 -0.24 13.27
C GLN A 134 6.03 0.98 12.94
N LYS A 135 5.38 0.99 11.77
CA LYS A 135 4.50 2.09 11.38
C LYS A 135 3.27 2.17 12.30
N ALA A 136 2.66 1.04 12.64
CA ALA A 136 1.55 1.01 13.57
C ALA A 136 1.95 1.54 14.95
N SER A 137 3.05 1.03 15.52
CA SER A 137 3.60 1.48 16.80
C SER A 137 3.93 2.97 16.79
N GLN A 138 4.56 3.46 15.73
CA GLN A 138 4.86 4.89 15.58
C GLN A 138 3.57 5.74 15.63
N LEU A 139 2.55 5.36 14.87
CA LEU A 139 1.30 6.13 14.80
C LEU A 139 0.53 6.13 16.14
N LEU A 140 0.51 4.98 16.82
CA LEU A 140 -0.13 4.83 18.13
C LEU A 140 0.58 5.64 19.22
N ASN A 141 1.91 5.73 19.17
CA ASN A 141 2.71 6.47 20.13
C ASN A 141 2.75 7.99 19.87
N GLN A 142 2.41 8.43 18.65
CA GLN A 142 2.42 9.85 18.30
C GLN A 142 1.28 10.63 18.97
N GLN A 143 0.08 10.05 19.09
CA GLN A 143 -1.07 10.72 19.71
C GLN A 143 -1.97 9.72 20.45
N PRO A 144 -2.45 10.04 21.67
CA PRO A 144 -3.25 9.11 22.49
C PRO A 144 -4.55 8.61 21.85
N ASN A 145 -5.13 9.39 20.93
CA ASN A 145 -6.42 9.11 20.29
C ASN A 145 -6.28 8.52 18.88
N THR A 146 -5.07 8.15 18.45
CA THR A 146 -4.85 7.53 17.14
C THR A 146 -5.47 6.13 17.09
N GLN A 147 -6.25 5.79 16.09
CA GLN A 147 -6.73 4.45 15.81
C GLN A 147 -5.94 3.87 14.65
N VAL A 148 -5.46 2.64 14.80
CA VAL A 148 -4.72 1.96 13.73
C VAL A 148 -5.37 0.62 13.46
N GLN A 149 -5.49 0.31 12.17
CA GLN A 149 -5.88 -1.00 11.68
C GLN A 149 -4.79 -1.57 10.81
N ILE A 150 -4.42 -2.83 11.04
CA ILE A 150 -3.57 -3.59 10.12
C ILE A 150 -4.45 -4.63 9.45
N ILE A 151 -4.61 -4.50 8.14
CA ILE A 151 -5.40 -5.41 7.31
C ILE A 151 -4.44 -6.22 6.43
N THR A 152 -4.55 -7.54 6.48
CA THR A 152 -3.73 -8.45 5.67
C THR A 152 -4.56 -9.19 4.64
N ASN A 153 -3.98 -9.40 3.45
CA ASN A 153 -4.49 -10.31 2.42
C ASN A 153 -3.35 -11.12 1.80
N HIS A 154 -3.70 -12.13 1.00
CA HIS A 154 -2.74 -12.96 0.27
C HIS A 154 -1.64 -13.51 1.19
N GLU A 155 -0.37 -13.25 0.90
CA GLU A 155 0.75 -13.76 1.69
C GLU A 155 0.98 -12.92 2.95
N GLY A 156 0.49 -11.69 3.00
CA GLY A 156 0.60 -10.81 4.17
C GLY A 156 -0.07 -11.36 5.43
N ILE A 157 -0.96 -12.35 5.29
CA ILE A 157 -1.58 -13.03 6.43
C ILE A 157 -0.55 -13.73 7.33
N GLU A 158 0.63 -14.08 6.79
CA GLU A 158 1.72 -14.69 7.57
C GLU A 158 2.19 -13.81 8.73
N LEU A 159 1.96 -12.49 8.69
CA LEU A 159 2.17 -11.60 9.83
C LEU A 159 1.37 -12.05 11.07
N PHE A 160 0.17 -12.62 10.85
CA PHE A 160 -0.76 -13.03 11.88
C PHE A 160 -0.70 -14.53 12.22
N ASN A 161 0.29 -15.23 11.67
CA ASN A 161 0.53 -16.63 11.99
C ASN A 161 1.11 -16.75 13.41
N ALA A 162 0.55 -17.61 14.25
CA ALA A 162 1.03 -17.86 15.61
C ALA A 162 2.45 -18.47 15.65
N GLN A 163 2.94 -19.00 14.53
CA GLN A 163 4.31 -19.48 14.37
C GLN A 163 5.27 -18.39 13.83
N ASN A 164 4.79 -17.17 13.57
CA ASN A 164 5.62 -16.07 13.13
C ASN A 164 6.60 -15.64 14.24
N ALA A 165 7.84 -15.32 13.88
CA ALA A 165 8.87 -14.88 14.84
C ALA A 165 8.50 -13.58 15.60
N MET A 166 7.56 -12.78 15.08
CA MET A 166 7.07 -11.55 15.68
C MET A 166 5.75 -11.74 16.47
N ALA A 167 5.27 -12.98 16.64
CA ALA A 167 3.99 -13.27 17.30
C ALA A 167 3.87 -12.61 18.70
N ASP A 168 4.90 -12.77 19.54
CA ASP A 168 4.92 -12.21 20.90
C ASP A 168 4.94 -10.67 20.91
N GLU A 169 5.65 -10.07 19.95
CA GLU A 169 5.70 -8.62 19.77
C GLU A 169 4.32 -8.06 19.38
N ILE A 170 3.62 -8.75 18.47
CA ILE A 170 2.27 -8.37 18.03
C ILE A 170 1.28 -8.47 19.19
N ILE A 171 1.33 -9.56 19.97
CA ILE A 171 0.47 -9.73 21.15
C ILE A 171 0.72 -8.59 22.15
N THR A 172 1.99 -8.31 22.46
CA THR A 172 2.37 -7.21 23.36
C THR A 172 1.86 -5.87 22.86
N LEU A 173 1.98 -5.60 21.55
CA LEU A 173 1.52 -4.34 20.95
C LEU A 173 0.01 -4.16 21.06
N VAL A 174 -0.78 -5.23 20.88
CA VAL A 174 -2.24 -5.19 21.05
C VAL A 174 -2.62 -4.99 22.52
N GLU A 175 -1.91 -5.62 23.46
CA GLU A 175 -2.15 -5.45 24.90
C GLU A 175 -1.85 -4.02 25.37
N GLN A 176 -0.82 -3.39 24.81
CA GLN A 176 -0.44 -2.01 25.12
C GLN A 176 -1.38 -0.96 24.50
N HIS A 177 -2.01 -1.29 23.37
CA HIS A 177 -2.78 -0.35 22.56
C HIS A 177 -4.17 -0.89 22.22
N GLN A 178 -5.18 -0.56 23.05
CA GLN A 178 -6.59 -0.92 22.78
C GLN A 178 -7.16 -0.29 21.50
N ASN A 179 -6.47 0.70 20.95
CA ASN A 179 -6.76 1.42 19.71
C ASN A 179 -6.10 0.79 18.46
N LEU A 180 -5.50 -0.40 18.60
CA LEU A 180 -4.99 -1.22 17.50
C LEU A 180 -5.95 -2.38 17.21
N GLU A 181 -6.34 -2.52 15.94
CA GLU A 181 -7.13 -3.65 15.45
C GLU A 181 -6.35 -4.42 14.37
N LEU A 182 -6.30 -5.75 14.49
CA LEU A 182 -5.67 -6.64 13.53
C LEU A 182 -6.75 -7.40 12.76
N ILE A 183 -6.72 -7.36 11.43
CA ILE A 183 -7.79 -7.87 10.57
C ILE A 183 -7.21 -8.79 9.49
N ALA A 184 -7.52 -10.08 9.60
CA ALA A 184 -7.22 -11.06 8.57
C ALA A 184 -8.35 -11.16 7.52
N CYS A 185 -7.98 -11.17 6.24
CA CYS A 185 -8.91 -11.40 5.15
C CYS A 185 -9.48 -12.83 5.19
N ARG A 186 -10.80 -12.98 5.41
CA ARG A 186 -11.49 -14.28 5.44
C ARG A 186 -11.20 -15.17 4.24
N ARG A 187 -11.18 -14.58 3.03
CA ARG A 187 -10.92 -15.31 1.79
C ARG A 187 -9.53 -15.92 1.73
N THR A 188 -8.56 -15.22 2.30
CA THR A 188 -7.19 -15.74 2.34
C THR A 188 -7.13 -16.99 3.21
N LEU A 189 -7.84 -17.00 4.34
CA LEU A 189 -7.96 -18.18 5.21
C LEU A 189 -8.74 -19.32 4.55
N GLU A 190 -9.85 -19.01 3.87
CA GLU A 190 -10.64 -19.99 3.12
C GLU A 190 -9.79 -20.68 2.06
N ARG A 191 -9.02 -19.92 1.26
CA ARG A 191 -8.08 -20.45 0.26
C ARG A 191 -7.04 -21.37 0.89
N ILE A 192 -6.40 -20.95 1.98
CA ILE A 192 -5.40 -21.76 2.69
C ILE A 192 -6.03 -23.09 3.17
N GLY A 193 -7.26 -23.05 3.68
CA GLY A 193 -8.00 -24.24 4.09
C GLY A 193 -8.33 -25.17 2.92
N GLN A 194 -8.71 -24.64 1.76
CA GLN A 194 -8.96 -25.43 0.54
C GLN A 194 -7.69 -26.10 -0.01
N GLU A 195 -6.52 -25.50 0.20
CA GLU A 195 -5.21 -26.09 -0.10
C GLU A 195 -4.80 -27.21 0.88
N GLY A 196 -5.63 -27.50 1.89
CA GLY A 196 -5.36 -28.50 2.92
C GLY A 196 -4.27 -28.09 3.91
N LYS A 197 -3.93 -26.79 3.94
CA LYS A 197 -2.93 -26.25 4.87
C LYS A 197 -3.60 -25.82 6.17
N THR A 198 -2.96 -26.15 7.29
CA THR A 198 -3.33 -25.64 8.60
C THR A 198 -2.77 -24.23 8.80
N PHE A 199 -3.60 -23.29 9.26
CA PHE A 199 -3.17 -21.94 9.57
C PHE A 199 -3.63 -21.54 10.97
N ASN A 200 -2.69 -21.25 11.86
CA ASN A 200 -2.98 -20.86 13.24
C ASN A 200 -2.92 -19.34 13.36
N LEU A 201 -4.08 -18.70 13.53
CA LEU A 201 -4.13 -17.26 13.76
C LEU A 201 -3.78 -16.91 15.20
N LEU A 202 -3.15 -15.74 15.39
CA LEU A 202 -3.05 -15.10 16.70
C LEU A 202 -4.46 -14.82 17.27
N PRO A 203 -4.67 -15.00 18.59
CA PRO A 203 -5.99 -14.93 19.20
C PRO A 203 -6.65 -13.54 19.14
N ALA A 204 -5.86 -12.48 19.02
CA ALA A 204 -6.35 -11.09 18.95
C ALA A 204 -6.75 -10.65 17.53
N VAL A 205 -6.60 -11.51 16.52
CA VAL A 205 -6.87 -11.16 15.12
C VAL A 205 -8.33 -11.41 14.78
N ARG A 206 -9.01 -10.35 14.32
CA ARG A 206 -10.38 -10.46 13.80
C ARG A 206 -10.34 -10.98 12.36
N VAL A 207 -11.25 -11.89 12.02
CA VAL A 207 -11.47 -12.32 10.64
C VAL A 207 -12.66 -11.58 10.05
N ASP A 208 -12.42 -10.80 8.99
CA ASP A 208 -13.43 -9.92 8.41
C ASP A 208 -13.67 -10.20 6.92
N GLU A 209 -14.60 -9.46 6.32
CA GLU A 209 -14.84 -9.37 4.87
C GLU A 209 -13.54 -9.16 4.07
N PRO A 210 -13.55 -9.34 2.73
CA PRO A 210 -12.36 -9.15 1.91
C PRO A 210 -11.63 -7.85 2.27
N ALA A 211 -10.31 -7.92 2.39
CA ALA A 211 -9.48 -6.78 2.81
C ALA A 211 -9.81 -5.48 2.06
N VAL A 212 -10.13 -5.59 0.76
CA VAL A 212 -10.54 -4.47 -0.09
C VAL A 212 -11.82 -3.79 0.43
N ASP A 213 -12.83 -4.54 0.84
CA ASP A 213 -14.09 -3.99 1.35
C ASP A 213 -13.87 -3.23 2.66
N GLU A 214 -13.08 -3.79 3.56
CA GLU A 214 -12.75 -3.13 4.82
C GLU A 214 -11.90 -1.87 4.56
N VAL A 215 -10.92 -1.90 3.66
CA VAL A 215 -10.17 -0.70 3.24
C VAL A 215 -11.12 0.37 2.66
N VAL A 216 -12.02 0.00 1.74
CA VAL A 216 -12.97 0.93 1.12
C VAL A 216 -13.91 1.54 2.16
N LYS A 217 -14.40 0.74 3.10
CA LYS A 217 -15.25 1.20 4.22
C LYS A 217 -14.52 2.21 5.09
N ARG A 218 -13.24 1.98 5.38
CA ARG A 218 -12.40 2.90 6.19
C ARG A 218 -12.11 4.19 5.45
N LEU A 219 -11.77 4.13 4.17
CA LEU A 219 -11.59 5.30 3.31
C LEU A 219 -12.86 6.17 3.25
N LYS A 220 -14.04 5.56 3.05
CA LYS A 220 -15.33 6.27 3.09
C LYS A 220 -15.62 6.91 4.46
N SER A 221 -15.03 6.37 5.52
CA SER A 221 -15.16 6.88 6.90
C SER A 221 -14.07 7.87 7.30
N GLY A 222 -13.26 8.34 6.33
CA GLY A 222 -12.21 9.35 6.55
C GLY A 222 -10.91 8.84 7.15
N TRP A 223 -10.61 7.54 7.04
CA TRP A 223 -9.33 6.98 7.48
C TRP A 223 -8.23 7.26 6.45
N THR A 224 -7.01 7.48 6.93
CA THR A 224 -5.83 7.57 6.07
C THR A 224 -5.33 6.17 5.74
N PHE A 225 -5.14 5.89 4.44
CA PHE A 225 -4.64 4.61 3.95
C PHE A 225 -3.13 4.63 3.76
N ILE A 226 -2.48 3.55 4.21
CA ILE A 226 -1.04 3.33 4.10
C ILE A 226 -0.84 1.94 3.50
N LYS A 227 -0.17 1.85 2.35
CA LYS A 227 0.23 0.58 1.75
C LYS A 227 1.72 0.31 2.01
N ILE A 228 2.05 -0.94 2.31
CA ILE A 228 3.42 -1.42 2.52
C ILE A 228 3.71 -2.60 1.58
#